data_AF-A0A3S1HYD2-F1
#
_entry.id   AF-A0A3S1HYD2-F1
#
_cell.length_a   1.000
_cell.length_b   1.000
_cell.length_c   1.000
_cell.angle_alpha   90.00
_cell.angle_beta   90.00
_cell.angle_gamma   90.00
#
_symmetry.space_group_name_H-M   'P 1'
#
loop_
_entity.id
_entity.type
_entity.pdbx_description
1 polymer ?
#
loop_
_entity_poly.entity_id
_entity_poly.type
_entity_poly.pdbx_seq_one_letter_code
_entity_poly.pdbx_strand_id
1 'polypeptide(L)'
;MFHIWDCLASVNRRNFARTHAGTGTDTTRQERPHAHSVAETVAGGVAIVADLGIDRLVSYRIGPDGSLTRLAESALAPGAGPRHVALHPGGRFVFVMNELDSTVVSLALDEASGRLTVIDSKPTVPAKARDGNHCADIQISPDGRFLYGSNRGHDSISVFSIDQQTGTLALVVYASCGGATPRNLALTPSGRHLFSANQNTDRISIFARDAATGRLADTGRSIDVGTPMCVKIVR
;
A
#
# COMPACT_ATOMS: atom_id res chain seq x y z
N MET A 1 -3.70 21.72 -3.00
CA MET A 1 -3.31 21.56 -1.58
C MET A 1 -3.75 20.17 -1.17
N PHE A 2 -2.82 19.22 -1.05
CA PHE A 2 -3.17 17.84 -0.70
C PHE A 2 -3.21 17.69 0.82
N HIS A 3 -4.32 17.14 1.33
CA HIS A 3 -4.50 16.78 2.72
C HIS A 3 -4.58 15.25 2.77
N ILE A 4 -3.43 14.57 2.84
CA ILE A 4 -3.39 13.14 3.15
C ILE A 4 -3.57 13.02 4.66
N TRP A 5 -4.82 12.88 5.09
CA TRP A 5 -5.14 12.50 6.47
C TRP A 5 -5.29 10.99 6.51
N ASP A 6 -4.22 10.32 6.91
CA ASP A 6 -4.35 9.15 7.78
C ASP A 6 -3.05 8.99 8.60
N CYS A 7 -3.24 8.92 9.92
CA CYS A 7 -2.27 8.46 10.92
C CYS A 7 -1.10 9.36 11.40
N LEU A 8 -1.25 10.68 11.51
CA LEU A 8 -0.41 11.47 12.44
C LEU A 8 -1.29 12.25 13.43
N ALA A 9 -1.47 11.68 14.61
CA ALA A 9 -2.08 12.38 15.73
C ALA A 9 -1.08 13.41 16.31
N SER A 10 -1.56 14.63 16.50
CA SER A 10 -0.90 15.80 17.11
C SER A 10 0.39 16.32 16.46
N VAL A 11 0.24 17.19 15.45
CA VAL A 11 1.27 18.18 15.11
C VAL A 11 0.64 19.57 15.14
N ASN A 12 1.29 20.48 15.87
CA ASN A 12 0.94 21.89 15.99
C ASN A 12 0.78 22.52 14.59
N ARG A 13 -0.26 23.34 14.39
CA ARG A 13 -0.67 23.88 13.08
C ARG A 13 0.42 24.75 12.44
N ARG A 14 1.30 24.14 11.65
CA ARG A 14 2.07 24.77 10.56
C ARG A 14 1.86 23.93 9.30
N ASN A 15 1.21 24.51 8.30
CA ASN A 15 0.86 23.81 7.06
C ASN A 15 2.03 23.86 6.07
N PHE A 16 2.94 22.89 6.14
CA PHE A 16 3.91 22.68 5.06
C PHE A 16 3.27 21.84 3.96
N ALA A 17 2.78 22.49 2.91
CA ALA A 17 2.20 21.83 1.75
C ALA A 17 3.22 21.74 0.59
N ARG A 18 3.13 20.65 -0.17
CA ARG A 18 3.79 20.47 -1.46
C ARG A 18 2.75 20.10 -2.51
N THR A 19 2.96 20.56 -3.73
CA THR A 19 2.09 20.29 -4.87
C THR A 19 2.96 19.60 -5.92
N HIS A 20 2.55 18.41 -6.34
CA HIS A 20 3.15 17.74 -7.49
C HIS A 20 2.62 18.36 -8.79
N ALA A 21 3.31 18.10 -9.90
CA ALA A 21 2.90 18.51 -11.24
C ALA A 21 3.17 17.37 -12.23
N GLY A 22 2.46 17.35 -13.35
CA GLY A 22 2.56 16.32 -14.38
C GLY A 22 1.27 15.51 -14.56
N THR A 23 1.33 14.55 -15.47
CA THR A 23 0.23 13.65 -15.84
C THR A 23 0.80 12.25 -16.12
N GLY A 24 -0.05 11.23 -16.05
CA GLY A 24 0.27 9.85 -16.45
C GLY A 24 -0.29 9.51 -17.84
N THR A 25 -0.24 8.22 -18.19
CA THR A 25 -0.69 7.74 -19.51
C THR A 25 -2.20 7.48 -19.60
N ASP A 26 -2.85 7.19 -18.47
CA ASP A 26 -4.32 7.09 -18.43
C ASP A 26 -4.93 8.50 -18.38
N THR A 27 -5.50 8.94 -19.50
CA THR A 27 -6.04 10.30 -19.66
C THR A 27 -7.29 10.56 -18.81
N THR A 28 -7.87 9.53 -18.19
CA THR A 28 -9.08 9.62 -17.35
C THR A 28 -8.78 9.53 -15.86
N ARG A 29 -7.72 8.80 -15.48
CA ARG A 29 -7.33 8.56 -14.09
C ARG A 29 -6.05 9.28 -13.67
N GLN A 30 -5.29 9.78 -14.65
CA GLN A 30 -3.97 10.39 -14.47
C GLN A 30 -3.87 11.72 -15.24
N GLU A 31 -4.97 12.46 -15.31
CA GLU A 31 -5.08 13.77 -15.96
C GLU A 31 -4.33 14.89 -15.24
N ARG A 32 -3.93 14.62 -13.99
CA ARG A 32 -3.17 15.50 -13.09
C ARG A 32 -2.64 14.66 -11.92
N PRO A 33 -1.85 15.23 -11.00
CA PRO A 33 -1.40 14.52 -9.81
C PRO A 33 -2.55 14.16 -8.86
N HIS A 34 -2.45 12.96 -8.30
CA HIS A 34 -3.37 12.33 -7.35
C HIS A 34 -2.57 11.61 -6.26
N ALA A 35 -1.91 12.40 -5.39
CA ALA A 35 -1.22 11.87 -4.22
C ALA A 35 -2.20 11.07 -3.33
N HIS A 36 -1.94 9.77 -3.17
CA HIS A 36 -2.91 8.82 -2.61
C HIS A 36 -2.50 8.29 -1.23
N SER A 37 -1.20 8.22 -0.93
CA SER A 37 -0.73 7.87 0.42
C SER A 37 0.62 8.49 0.73
N VAL A 38 0.93 8.56 2.02
CA VAL A 38 2.24 8.94 2.55
C VAL A 38 2.66 7.94 3.62
N ALA A 39 3.93 7.52 3.60
CA ALA A 39 4.54 6.70 4.63
C ALA A 39 5.88 7.31 5.06
N GLU A 40 6.12 7.45 6.37
CA GLU A 40 7.43 7.82 6.90
C GLU A 40 8.30 6.55 7.02
N THR A 41 9.56 6.62 6.60
CA THR A 41 10.49 5.49 6.64
C THR A 41 10.70 4.99 8.05
N VAL A 42 11.11 3.72 8.19
CA VAL A 42 11.31 3.10 9.52
C VAL A 42 12.39 3.83 10.33
N ALA A 43 13.40 4.38 9.66
CA ALA A 43 14.43 5.20 10.30
C ALA A 43 13.92 6.58 10.75
N GLY A 44 12.77 7.01 10.24
CA GLY A 44 12.21 8.35 10.45
C GLY A 44 12.89 9.42 9.59
N GLY A 45 12.25 10.58 9.49
CA GLY A 45 12.81 11.77 8.83
C GLY A 45 12.72 11.78 7.31
N VAL A 46 12.22 10.71 6.67
CA VAL A 46 11.91 10.66 5.24
C VAL A 46 10.47 10.22 5.04
N ALA A 47 9.68 10.99 4.30
CA ALA A 47 8.34 10.64 3.84
C ALA A 47 8.38 10.18 2.37
N ILE A 48 7.66 9.11 2.05
CA ILE A 48 7.45 8.60 0.69
C ILE A 48 5.99 8.81 0.34
N VAL A 49 5.72 9.55 -0.73
CA VAL A 49 4.38 9.84 -1.23
C VAL A 49 4.14 9.03 -2.50
N ALA A 50 3.10 8.21 -2.52
CA ALA A 50 2.62 7.56 -3.74
C ALA A 50 1.67 8.50 -4.47
N ASP A 51 2.00 8.85 -5.71
CA ASP A 51 1.16 9.68 -6.57
C ASP A 51 0.69 8.91 -7.80
N LEU A 52 -0.58 8.51 -7.73
CA LEU A 52 -1.25 7.75 -8.76
C LEU A 52 -1.24 8.50 -10.10
N GLY A 53 -1.41 9.81 -10.06
CA GLY A 53 -1.66 10.65 -11.23
C GLY A 53 -0.43 10.93 -12.09
N ILE A 54 0.77 10.60 -11.61
CA ILE A 54 2.03 10.84 -12.33
C ILE A 54 2.94 9.61 -12.41
N ASP A 55 2.47 8.44 -11.96
CA ASP A 55 3.26 7.19 -11.88
C ASP A 55 4.58 7.36 -11.11
N ARG A 56 4.57 8.13 -10.01
CA ARG A 56 5.77 8.38 -9.20
C ARG A 56 5.57 8.05 -7.73
N LEU A 57 6.65 7.56 -7.13
CA LEU A 57 6.92 7.75 -5.71
C LEU A 57 7.77 9.01 -5.54
N VAL A 58 7.35 9.93 -4.68
CA VAL A 58 8.09 11.17 -4.40
C VAL A 58 8.51 11.17 -2.94
N SER A 59 9.82 11.30 -2.69
CA SER A 59 10.36 11.31 -1.33
C SER A 59 10.69 12.73 -0.86
N TYR A 60 10.52 12.95 0.44
CA TYR A 60 10.77 14.21 1.12
C TYR A 60 11.52 13.98 2.43
N ARG A 61 12.49 14.82 2.74
CA ARG A 61 13.06 14.94 4.08
C ARG A 61 12.12 15.76 4.95
N ILE A 62 11.85 15.26 6.15
CA ILE A 62 11.06 15.93 7.17
C ILE A 62 12.02 16.68 8.09
N GLY A 63 11.93 18.02 8.09
CA GLY A 63 12.68 18.87 8.99
C GLY A 63 12.15 18.80 10.43
N PRO A 64 12.93 19.21 11.44
CA PRO A 64 12.49 19.23 12.84
C PRO A 64 11.25 20.09 13.10
N ASP A 65 10.97 21.05 12.21
CA ASP A 65 9.79 21.92 12.25
C ASP A 65 8.59 21.36 11.46
N GLY A 66 8.72 20.18 10.85
CA GLY A 66 7.74 19.57 9.95
C GLY A 66 7.84 20.03 8.49
N SER A 67 8.85 20.83 8.13
CA SER A 67 9.07 21.23 6.74
C SER A 67 9.44 20.04 5.85
N LEU A 68 8.98 20.07 4.60
CA LEU A 68 9.21 18.99 3.63
C LEU A 68 10.20 19.44 2.55
N THR A 69 11.41 18.90 2.55
CA THR A 69 12.38 19.15 1.46
C THR A 69 12.39 17.98 0.50
N ARG A 70 12.06 18.23 -0.77
CA ARG A 70 11.97 17.18 -1.79
C ARG A 70 13.35 16.54 -2.00
N LEU A 71 13.39 15.20 -2.03
CA LEU A 71 14.61 14.40 -2.19
C LEU A 71 14.71 13.78 -3.58
N ALA A 72 13.77 12.90 -3.95
CA ALA A 72 13.78 12.21 -5.24
C ALA A 72 12.37 12.06 -5.85
N GLU A 73 12.32 11.80 -7.16
CA GLU A 73 11.18 11.10 -7.79
C GLU A 73 11.68 9.75 -8.29
N SER A 74 10.90 8.72 -8.06
CA SER A 74 11.18 7.38 -8.55
C SER A 74 10.01 6.96 -9.44
N ALA A 75 10.32 6.77 -10.72
CA ALA A 75 9.35 6.38 -11.73
C ALA A 75 8.94 4.92 -11.59
N LEU A 76 7.64 4.68 -11.69
CA LEU A 76 7.09 3.35 -11.93
C LEU A 76 6.69 3.21 -13.40
N ALA A 77 6.21 2.03 -13.76
CA ALA A 77 5.73 1.78 -15.11
C ALA A 77 4.64 2.80 -15.50
N PRO A 78 4.62 3.29 -16.76
CA PRO A 78 3.55 4.16 -17.23
C PRO A 78 2.18 3.47 -17.09
N GLY A 79 1.22 4.16 -16.48
CA GLY A 79 -0.13 3.65 -16.24
C GLY A 79 -0.24 2.72 -15.04
N ALA A 80 0.78 2.64 -14.18
CA ALA A 80 0.74 1.81 -12.97
C ALA A 80 -0.20 2.38 -11.91
N GLY A 81 -0.12 3.69 -11.66
CA GLY A 81 -0.93 4.39 -10.67
C GLY A 81 -0.64 3.95 -9.22
N PRO A 82 0.52 4.30 -8.64
CA PRO A 82 0.87 3.91 -7.27
C PRO A 82 -0.12 4.48 -6.26
N ARG A 83 -0.56 3.63 -5.32
CA ARG A 83 -1.65 3.94 -4.41
C ARG A 83 -1.21 3.95 -2.95
N HIS A 84 -0.98 2.78 -2.36
CA HIS A 84 -0.58 2.62 -0.95
C HIS A 84 0.82 2.00 -0.85
N VAL A 85 1.56 2.40 0.18
CA VAL A 85 2.94 1.99 0.45
C VAL A 85 3.01 1.20 1.76
N ALA A 86 3.74 0.10 1.77
CA ALA A 86 4.16 -0.62 2.98
C ALA A 86 5.69 -0.64 3.07
N LEU A 87 6.20 -0.61 4.31
CA LEU A 87 7.63 -0.60 4.60
C LEU A 87 8.05 -1.91 5.25
N HIS A 88 9.14 -2.50 4.78
CA HIS A 88 9.73 -3.64 5.46
C HIS A 88 10.23 -3.23 6.85
N PRO A 89 9.98 -4.02 7.93
CA PRO A 89 10.44 -3.68 9.28
C PRO A 89 11.96 -3.45 9.40
N GLY A 90 12.74 -4.09 8.52
CA GLY A 90 14.19 -3.88 8.42
C GLY A 90 14.61 -2.60 7.67
N GLY A 91 13.68 -1.76 7.21
CA GLY A 91 13.94 -0.46 6.57
C GLY A 91 14.48 -0.49 5.13
N ARG A 92 15.02 -1.63 4.68
CA ARG A 92 15.70 -1.75 3.36
C ARG A 92 14.75 -1.76 2.15
N PHE A 93 13.55 -2.29 2.32
CA PHE A 93 12.60 -2.51 1.23
C PHE A 93 11.31 -1.73 1.43
N VAL A 94 10.79 -1.22 0.33
CA VAL A 94 9.52 -0.51 0.23
C VAL A 94 8.66 -1.23 -0.80
N PHE A 95 7.39 -1.42 -0.48
CA PHE A 95 6.44 -2.07 -1.36
C PHE A 95 5.31 -1.11 -1.69
N VAL A 96 4.88 -1.08 -2.95
CA VAL A 96 3.76 -0.24 -3.40
C VAL A 96 2.76 -1.08 -4.17
N MET A 97 1.47 -0.89 -3.86
CA MET A 97 0.38 -1.38 -4.70
C MET A 97 0.05 -0.35 -5.76
N ASN A 98 0.05 -0.78 -7.00
CA ASN A 98 -0.32 0.01 -8.16
C ASN A 98 -1.78 -0.28 -8.50
N GLU A 99 -2.61 0.76 -8.45
CA GLU A 99 -4.05 0.67 -8.59
C GLU A 99 -4.48 0.27 -10.01
N LEU A 100 -3.84 0.83 -11.02
CA LEU A 100 -4.37 0.83 -12.38
C LEU A 100 -3.91 -0.39 -13.18
N ASP A 101 -2.68 -0.85 -12.99
CA ASP A 101 -2.12 -2.01 -13.72
C ASP A 101 -2.21 -3.35 -12.97
N SER A 102 -2.81 -3.33 -11.77
CA SER A 102 -2.95 -4.50 -10.89
C SER A 102 -1.61 -5.17 -10.53
N THR A 103 -0.63 -4.37 -10.12
CA THR A 103 0.69 -4.87 -9.69
C THR A 103 1.07 -4.48 -8.27
N VAL A 104 1.97 -5.27 -7.69
CA VAL A 104 2.75 -4.91 -6.51
C VAL A 104 4.21 -4.79 -6.92
N VAL A 105 4.86 -3.71 -6.52
CA VAL A 105 6.26 -3.43 -6.83
C VAL A 105 7.08 -3.41 -5.54
N SER A 106 8.20 -4.13 -5.54
CA SER A 106 9.22 -4.09 -4.50
C SER A 106 10.35 -3.16 -4.92
N LEU A 107 10.78 -2.29 -4.01
CA LEU A 107 11.83 -1.29 -4.24
C LEU A 107 12.87 -1.29 -3.12
N ALA A 108 14.14 -1.07 -3.49
CA ALA A 108 15.20 -0.73 -2.56
C ALA A 108 15.17 0.76 -2.25
N LEU A 109 15.29 1.12 -0.97
CA LEU A 109 15.40 2.51 -0.52
C LEU A 109 16.86 2.87 -0.24
N ASP A 110 17.34 3.94 -0.88
CA ASP A 110 18.52 4.67 -0.44
C ASP A 110 18.06 5.82 0.48
N GLU A 111 18.18 5.62 1.79
CA GLU A 111 17.74 6.58 2.82
C GLU A 111 18.44 7.95 2.70
N ALA A 112 19.70 7.99 2.24
CA ALA A 112 20.45 9.24 2.16
C ALA A 112 19.90 10.15 1.07
N SER A 113 19.62 9.58 -0.11
CA SER A 113 19.10 10.31 -1.27
C SER A 113 17.57 10.30 -1.37
N GLY A 114 16.89 9.44 -0.59
CA GLY A 114 15.46 9.19 -0.70
C GLY A 114 15.06 8.48 -2.01
N ARG A 115 16.00 7.98 -2.80
CA ARG A 115 15.72 7.34 -4.09
C ARG A 115 15.25 5.91 -3.89
N LEU A 116 14.16 5.55 -4.58
CA LEU A 116 13.66 4.18 -4.65
C LEU A 116 14.05 3.56 -6.00
N THR A 117 14.56 2.33 -5.95
CA THR A 117 14.95 1.57 -7.15
C THR A 117 14.14 0.29 -7.22
N VAL A 118 13.46 0.04 -8.34
CA VAL A 118 12.65 -1.17 -8.54
C VAL A 118 13.54 -2.41 -8.48
N ILE A 119 13.12 -3.39 -7.67
CA ILE A 119 13.72 -4.72 -7.55
C ILE A 119 12.90 -5.74 -8.35
N ASP A 120 11.57 -5.73 -8.14
CA ASP A 120 10.67 -6.73 -8.67
C ASP A 120 9.27 -6.14 -8.86
N SER A 121 8.49 -6.70 -9.79
CA SER A 121 7.10 -6.37 -10.01
C SER A 121 6.31 -7.65 -10.27
N LYS A 122 5.19 -7.83 -9.56
CA LYS A 122 4.33 -9.01 -9.68
C LYS A 122 2.87 -8.60 -9.91
N PRO A 123 2.12 -9.35 -10.72
CA PRO A 123 0.67 -9.18 -10.79
C PRO A 123 0.02 -9.58 -9.47
N THR A 124 -1.03 -8.87 -9.08
CA THR A 124 -1.80 -9.14 -7.86
C THR A 124 -3.06 -9.95 -8.13
N VAL A 125 -3.36 -10.21 -9.40
CA VAL A 125 -4.47 -11.05 -9.87
C VAL A 125 -4.04 -11.87 -11.10
N PRO A 126 -4.71 -13.00 -11.41
CA PRO A 126 -4.49 -13.72 -12.67
C PRO A 126 -4.69 -12.81 -13.89
N ALA A 127 -3.98 -13.08 -14.99
CA ALA A 127 -4.01 -12.23 -16.19
C ALA A 127 -5.44 -11.95 -16.71
N LYS A 128 -6.31 -12.97 -16.71
CA LYS A 128 -7.71 -12.87 -17.15
C LYS A 128 -8.61 -11.98 -16.27
N ALA A 129 -8.14 -11.61 -15.08
CA ALA A 129 -8.89 -10.82 -14.11
C ALA A 129 -8.29 -9.41 -13.92
N ARG A 130 -7.37 -8.99 -14.77
CA ARG A 130 -6.79 -7.63 -14.71
C ARG A 130 -7.78 -6.58 -15.17
N ASP A 131 -8.55 -6.88 -16.22
CA ASP A 131 -9.53 -5.95 -16.75
C ASP A 131 -10.64 -5.71 -15.71
N GLY A 132 -10.84 -4.43 -15.36
CA GLY A 132 -11.80 -4.04 -14.32
C GLY A 132 -11.35 -4.27 -12.88
N ASN A 133 -10.09 -4.68 -12.65
CA ASN A 133 -9.54 -4.81 -11.31
C ASN A 133 -8.73 -3.57 -10.91
N HIS A 134 -8.91 -3.13 -9.67
CA HIS A 134 -8.18 -2.02 -9.09
C HIS A 134 -7.63 -2.35 -7.72
N CYS A 135 -6.31 -2.32 -7.56
CA CYS A 135 -5.69 -2.54 -6.25
C CYS A 135 -6.10 -1.46 -5.25
N ALA A 136 -6.09 -1.79 -3.96
CA ALA A 136 -6.35 -0.82 -2.91
C ALA A 136 -5.23 -0.78 -1.86
N ASP A 137 -5.29 -1.64 -0.85
CA ASP A 137 -4.43 -1.51 0.32
C ASP A 137 -3.31 -2.54 0.34
N ILE A 138 -2.29 -2.28 1.16
CA ILE A 138 -1.11 -3.12 1.35
C ILE A 138 -0.71 -3.20 2.81
N GLN A 139 -0.50 -4.43 3.28
CA GLN A 139 -0.05 -4.70 4.64
C GLN A 139 1.14 -5.66 4.61
N ILE A 140 2.07 -5.47 5.54
CA ILE A 140 3.19 -6.38 5.74
C ILE A 140 3.07 -7.06 7.10
N SER A 141 3.45 -8.33 7.20
CA SER A 141 3.47 -9.01 8.48
C SER A 141 4.52 -8.41 9.42
N PRO A 142 4.31 -8.47 10.76
CA PRO A 142 5.25 -7.85 11.71
C PRO A 142 6.66 -8.44 11.65
N ASP A 143 6.78 -9.69 11.21
CA ASP A 143 8.04 -10.39 10.98
C ASP A 143 8.72 -10.05 9.62
N GLY A 144 8.08 -9.23 8.78
CA GLY A 144 8.59 -8.83 7.46
C GLY A 144 8.53 -9.91 6.38
N ARG A 145 7.98 -11.11 6.68
CA ARG A 145 8.09 -12.27 5.79
C ARG A 145 7.03 -12.31 4.69
N PHE A 146 5.88 -11.68 4.90
CA PHE A 146 4.73 -11.77 4.00
C PHE A 146 4.07 -10.42 3.76
N LEU A 147 3.58 -10.24 2.53
CA LEU A 147 2.90 -9.05 2.04
C LEU A 147 1.47 -9.41 1.61
N TYR A 148 0.52 -8.52 1.90
CA TYR A 148 -0.90 -8.69 1.64
C TYR A 148 -1.42 -7.49 0.86
N GLY A 149 -1.90 -7.70 -0.36
CA GLY A 149 -2.48 -6.64 -1.21
C GLY A 149 -3.96 -6.90 -1.47
N SER A 150 -4.83 -5.89 -1.38
CA SER A 150 -6.24 -6.05 -1.70
C SER A 150 -6.58 -5.63 -3.14
N ASN A 151 -7.49 -6.36 -3.77
CA ASN A 151 -7.89 -6.21 -5.16
C ASN A 151 -9.41 -6.03 -5.27
N ARG A 152 -9.86 -4.87 -5.76
CA ARG A 152 -11.28 -4.54 -5.98
C ARG A 152 -11.68 -4.95 -7.39
N GLY A 153 -12.74 -5.74 -7.53
CA GLY A 153 -13.14 -6.35 -8.81
C GLY A 153 -12.86 -7.85 -8.82
N HIS A 154 -11.60 -8.26 -8.59
CA HIS A 154 -11.29 -9.68 -8.35
C HIS A 154 -11.66 -10.14 -6.92
N ASP A 155 -11.97 -9.19 -6.02
CA ASP A 155 -12.46 -9.42 -4.65
C ASP A 155 -11.60 -10.40 -3.85
N SER A 156 -10.30 -10.12 -3.87
CA SER A 156 -9.28 -10.99 -3.32
C SER A 156 -8.21 -10.24 -2.55
N ILE A 157 -7.46 -10.99 -1.74
CA ILE A 157 -6.24 -10.58 -1.08
C ILE A 157 -5.09 -11.40 -1.70
N SER A 158 -4.19 -10.75 -2.42
CA SER A 158 -2.97 -11.36 -2.91
C SER A 158 -1.94 -11.47 -1.78
N VAL A 159 -1.43 -12.67 -1.55
CA VAL A 159 -0.42 -12.96 -0.52
C VAL A 159 0.89 -13.29 -1.21
N PHE A 160 1.96 -12.60 -0.82
CA PHE A 160 3.32 -12.85 -1.30
C PHE A 160 4.25 -13.17 -0.13
N SER A 161 5.21 -14.06 -0.34
CA SER A 161 6.39 -14.15 0.50
C SER A 161 7.46 -13.20 -0.01
N ILE A 162 8.26 -12.67 0.92
CA ILE A 162 9.34 -11.73 0.65
C ILE A 162 10.67 -12.46 0.86
N ASP A 163 11.52 -12.46 -0.17
CA ASP A 163 12.92 -12.84 0.01
C ASP A 163 13.63 -11.78 0.87
N GLN A 164 14.13 -12.21 2.03
CA GLN A 164 14.66 -11.29 3.05
C GLN A 164 16.02 -10.68 2.66
N GLN A 165 16.73 -11.26 1.69
CA GLN A 165 18.03 -10.80 1.24
C GLN A 165 17.90 -9.85 0.04
N THR A 166 17.08 -10.25 -0.93
CA THR A 166 16.96 -9.58 -2.23
C THR A 166 15.75 -8.65 -2.31
N GLY A 167 14.71 -8.87 -1.49
CA GLY A 167 13.44 -8.14 -1.55
C GLY A 167 12.50 -8.59 -2.67
N THR A 168 12.83 -9.65 -3.41
CA THR A 168 11.95 -10.19 -4.47
C THR A 168 10.71 -10.84 -3.89
N LEU A 169 9.63 -10.86 -4.67
CA LEU A 169 8.32 -11.37 -4.23
C LEU A 169 8.00 -12.71 -4.88
N ALA A 170 7.45 -13.64 -4.11
CA ALA A 170 6.88 -14.88 -4.65
C ALA A 170 5.40 -14.99 -4.25
N LEU A 171 4.52 -15.20 -5.23
CA LEU A 171 3.10 -15.38 -4.98
C LEU A 171 2.87 -16.66 -4.16
N VAL A 172 2.15 -16.53 -3.05
CA VAL A 172 1.70 -17.65 -2.23
C VAL A 172 0.29 -18.07 -2.65
N VAL A 173 -0.65 -17.11 -2.70
CA VAL A 173 -2.06 -17.37 -3.03
C VAL A 173 -2.81 -16.08 -3.33
N TYR A 174 -3.87 -16.18 -4.14
CA TYR A 174 -4.96 -15.20 -4.17
C TYR A 174 -6.09 -15.72 -3.27
N ALA A 175 -6.22 -15.17 -2.06
CA ALA A 175 -7.28 -15.57 -1.12
C ALA A 175 -8.55 -14.75 -1.37
N SER A 176 -9.74 -15.31 -1.08
CA SER A 176 -10.97 -14.51 -1.04
C SER A 176 -10.86 -13.43 0.04
N CYS A 177 -11.42 -12.24 -0.21
CA CYS A 177 -11.51 -11.19 0.81
C CYS A 177 -12.73 -11.36 1.76
N GLY A 178 -13.56 -12.39 1.53
CA GLY A 178 -14.74 -12.67 2.35
C GLY A 178 -15.90 -11.69 2.14
N GLY A 179 -15.92 -10.99 1.01
CA GLY A 179 -16.93 -9.99 0.63
C GLY A 179 -16.63 -9.46 -0.77
N ALA A 180 -16.99 -8.19 -1.04
CA ALA A 180 -16.67 -7.52 -2.30
C ALA A 180 -16.04 -6.14 -2.09
N THR A 181 -15.13 -5.77 -3.01
CA THR A 181 -14.42 -4.48 -3.02
C THR A 181 -13.64 -4.23 -1.71
N PRO A 182 -12.61 -5.04 -1.41
CA PRO A 182 -11.80 -4.90 -0.20
C PRO A 182 -10.95 -3.61 -0.26
N ARG A 183 -11.48 -2.51 0.29
CA ARG A 183 -10.89 -1.17 0.15
C ARG A 183 -9.71 -0.94 1.10
N ASN A 184 -9.71 -1.61 2.25
CA ASN A 184 -8.65 -1.50 3.23
C ASN A 184 -8.45 -2.82 3.97
N LEU A 185 -7.21 -3.09 4.37
CA LEU A 185 -6.84 -4.22 5.19
C LEU A 185 -6.24 -3.71 6.50
N ALA A 186 -6.39 -4.48 7.58
CA ALA A 186 -5.64 -4.23 8.81
C ALA A 186 -5.11 -5.52 9.40
N LEU A 187 -3.80 -5.56 9.63
CA LEU A 187 -3.17 -6.66 10.33
C LEU A 187 -3.04 -6.32 11.82
N THR A 188 -3.40 -7.27 12.69
CA THR A 188 -3.18 -7.09 14.13
C THR A 188 -1.69 -6.98 14.45
N PRO A 189 -1.29 -6.26 15.52
CA PRO A 189 0.12 -6.19 15.91
C PRO A 189 0.76 -7.54 16.23
N SER A 190 -0.04 -8.52 16.66
CA SER A 190 0.42 -9.91 16.85
C SER A 190 0.70 -10.65 15.55
N GLY A 191 0.25 -10.12 14.41
CA GLY A 191 0.32 -10.77 13.10
C GLY A 191 -0.57 -12.01 12.95
N ARG A 192 -1.46 -12.30 13.91
CA ARG A 192 -2.30 -13.52 13.91
C ARG A 192 -3.62 -13.37 13.18
N HIS A 193 -4.12 -12.14 13.03
CA HIS A 193 -5.36 -11.87 12.32
C HIS A 193 -5.22 -10.73 11.34
N LEU A 194 -5.92 -10.85 10.21
CA LEU A 194 -6.08 -9.84 9.17
C LEU A 194 -7.58 -9.53 9.00
N PHE A 195 -7.91 -8.25 8.93
CA PHE A 195 -9.26 -7.73 8.71
C PHE A 195 -9.36 -7.19 7.30
N SER A 196 -10.43 -7.51 6.58
CA SER A 196 -10.71 -7.01 5.23
C SER A 196 -11.98 -6.16 5.24
N ALA A 197 -11.85 -4.86 5.02
CA ALA A 197 -12.97 -3.93 4.91
C ALA A 197 -13.57 -4.00 3.50
N ASN A 198 -14.66 -4.74 3.36
CA ASN A 198 -15.33 -5.03 2.10
C ASN A 198 -16.45 -4.01 1.84
N GLN A 199 -16.10 -2.98 1.07
CA GLN A 199 -16.92 -1.79 0.83
C GLN A 199 -18.33 -2.13 0.35
N ASN A 200 -18.45 -2.98 -0.68
CA ASN A 200 -19.71 -3.21 -1.39
C ASN A 200 -20.58 -4.31 -0.76
N THR A 201 -20.12 -4.90 0.34
CA THR A 201 -20.86 -5.90 1.11
C THR A 201 -21.12 -5.47 2.55
N ASP A 202 -20.85 -4.20 2.88
CA ASP A 202 -21.11 -3.61 4.20
C ASP A 202 -20.58 -4.47 5.37
N ARG A 203 -19.33 -4.96 5.24
CA ARG A 203 -18.73 -5.80 6.28
C ARG A 203 -17.21 -5.78 6.35
N ILE A 204 -16.69 -6.07 7.53
CA ILE A 204 -15.29 -6.37 7.78
C ILE A 204 -15.15 -7.87 8.05
N SER A 205 -14.50 -8.61 7.15
CA SER A 205 -14.27 -10.05 7.30
C SER A 205 -12.96 -10.31 8.04
N ILE A 206 -12.93 -11.32 8.92
CA ILE A 206 -11.79 -11.60 9.82
C ILE A 206 -11.15 -12.92 9.45
N PHE A 207 -9.84 -12.87 9.17
CA PHE A 207 -9.03 -14.02 8.82
C PHE A 207 -8.00 -14.32 9.90
N ALA A 208 -7.76 -15.60 10.16
CA ALA A 208 -6.58 -16.06 10.88
C ALA A 208 -5.41 -16.18 9.89
N ARG A 209 -4.23 -15.71 10.28
CA ARG A 209 -2.99 -15.79 9.50
C ARG A 209 -2.12 -16.93 10.03
N ASP A 210 -1.73 -17.83 9.14
CA ASP A 210 -0.64 -18.76 9.39
C ASP A 210 0.71 -18.01 9.25
N ALA A 211 1.50 -17.95 10.33
CA ALA A 211 2.75 -17.20 10.34
C ALA A 211 3.90 -17.91 9.58
N ALA A 212 3.80 -19.22 9.38
CA ALA A 212 4.82 -19.99 8.68
C ALA A 212 4.66 -19.86 7.15
N THR A 213 3.42 -19.88 6.67
CA THR A 213 3.06 -19.91 5.25
C THR A 213 2.49 -18.58 4.73
N GLY A 214 2.10 -17.68 5.61
CA GLY A 214 1.45 -16.41 5.29
C GLY A 214 -0.01 -16.54 4.85
N ARG A 215 -0.54 -17.77 4.71
CA ARG A 215 -1.90 -18.00 4.20
C ARG A 215 -2.95 -17.49 5.19
N LEU A 216 -4.11 -17.13 4.63
CA LEU A 216 -5.28 -16.68 5.37
C LEU A 216 -6.32 -17.80 5.43
N ALA A 217 -6.84 -18.06 6.63
CA ALA A 217 -7.98 -18.92 6.86
C ALA A 217 -9.16 -18.07 7.33
N ASP A 218 -10.31 -18.22 6.68
CA ASP A 218 -11.54 -17.55 7.12
C ASP A 218 -11.94 -18.07 8.50
N THR A 219 -12.19 -17.16 9.43
CA THR A 219 -12.65 -17.51 10.79
C THR A 219 -14.16 -17.72 10.87
N GLY A 220 -14.90 -17.38 9.80
CA GLY A 220 -16.35 -17.28 9.78
C GLY A 220 -16.91 -16.08 10.56
N ARG A 221 -16.03 -15.22 11.11
CA ARG A 221 -16.42 -14.04 11.87
C ARG A 221 -16.31 -12.79 11.01
N SER A 222 -17.25 -11.88 11.21
CA SER A 222 -17.29 -10.58 10.56
C SER A 222 -17.92 -9.52 11.45
N ILE A 223 -17.72 -8.26 11.08
CA ILE A 223 -18.39 -7.11 11.68
C ILE A 223 -19.20 -6.46 10.57
N ASP A 224 -20.52 -6.42 10.70
CA ASP A 224 -21.37 -5.72 9.74
C ASP A 224 -21.32 -4.22 10.01
N VAL A 225 -21.02 -3.44 8.97
CA VAL A 225 -20.86 -1.99 9.03
C VAL A 225 -21.03 -1.43 7.63
N GLY A 226 -21.83 -0.38 7.47
CA GLY A 226 -22.06 0.22 6.16
C GLY A 226 -20.77 0.75 5.52
N THR A 227 -20.47 0.31 4.31
CA THR A 227 -19.45 0.83 3.40
C THR A 227 -18.08 1.04 4.08
N PRO A 228 -17.44 0.00 4.63
CA PRO A 228 -16.20 0.17 5.36
C PRO A 228 -15.05 0.47 4.38
N MET A 229 -14.45 1.65 4.55
CA MET A 229 -13.37 2.14 3.68
C MET A 229 -11.99 2.13 4.33
N CYS A 230 -11.95 2.10 5.66
CA CYS A 230 -10.74 2.12 6.47
C CYS A 230 -11.01 1.34 7.76
N VAL A 231 -10.08 0.48 8.13
CA VAL A 231 -10.04 -0.21 9.42
C VAL A 231 -8.64 -0.02 10.00
N LYS A 232 -8.58 0.32 11.29
CA LYS A 232 -7.32 0.49 12.00
C LYS A 232 -7.39 -0.22 13.34
N ILE A 233 -6.35 -0.97 13.65
CA ILE A 233 -6.19 -1.56 14.98
C ILE A 233 -5.60 -0.50 15.91
N VAL A 234 -6.36 -0.11 16.94
CA VAL A 234 -5.92 0.80 18.00
C VAL A 234 -5.51 -0.01 19.24
N ARG A 235 -4.53 0.51 19.97
CA ARG A 235 -4.13 0.01 21.29
C ARG A 235 -4.52 1.04 22.34
#